data_AF-W9UYQ9-F1
#
_entry.id   AF-W9UYQ9-F1
#
_cell.length_a   1.000
_cell.length_b   1.000
_cell.length_c   1.000
_cell.angle_alpha   90.00
_cell.angle_beta   90.00
_cell.angle_gamma   90.00
#
_symmetry.space_group_name_H-M   'P 1'
#
loop_
_entity.id
_entity.type
_entity.pdbx_description
1 polymer ?
#
loop_
_entity_poly.entity_id
_entity_poly.type
_entity_poly.pdbx_seq_one_letter_code
_entity_poly.pdbx_strand_id
1 'polypeptide(L)'
;MSRISSESDLRIRADVSGKDEIALLSKSFNGMMNHFQSLIENLVRATHQLAASAEEMSAISQQVSGTAQEQEQQTTMIATAINQMTAAISEVASNAQNASYSAEQANELAKKGQDRSRRTVSAIESLAQSIEQSAVQISALDEQTQRITEVLDVIEALPNKPIYWR
;
A
#
# COMPACT_ATOMS: atom_id res chain seq x y z
N MET A 1 -22.29 65.72 -52.41
CA MET A 1 -22.80 65.85 -51.02
C MET A 1 -23.95 64.88 -50.73
N SER A 2 -25.06 64.88 -51.48
CA SER A 2 -26.20 63.97 -51.24
C SER A 2 -25.83 62.49 -51.13
N ARG A 3 -25.03 61.95 -52.06
CA ARG A 3 -24.62 60.53 -52.05
C ARG A 3 -23.75 60.11 -50.85
N ILE A 4 -22.93 61.03 -50.33
CA ILE A 4 -22.13 60.75 -49.12
C ILE A 4 -23.06 60.60 -47.91
N SER A 5 -24.07 61.46 -47.82
CA SER A 5 -25.01 61.47 -46.69
C SER A 5 -26.07 60.37 -46.77
N SER A 6 -26.44 59.91 -47.97
CA SER A 6 -27.49 58.89 -48.15
C SER A 6 -26.95 57.47 -48.31
N GLU A 7 -25.76 57.31 -48.91
CA GLU A 7 -25.18 55.99 -49.22
C GLU A 7 -23.95 55.67 -48.37
N SER A 8 -23.52 56.58 -47.49
CA SER A 8 -22.29 56.44 -46.67
C SER A 8 -21.06 56.07 -47.52
N ASP A 9 -21.02 56.52 -48.78
CA ASP A 9 -19.92 56.21 -49.70
C ASP A 9 -18.69 57.08 -49.38
N LEU A 10 -17.84 56.54 -48.50
CA LEU A 10 -16.59 57.18 -48.07
C LEU A 10 -15.52 57.22 -49.17
N ARG A 11 -15.79 56.78 -50.41
CA ARG A 11 -14.86 56.87 -51.55
C ARG A 11 -14.97 58.20 -52.29
N ILE A 12 -16.07 58.94 -52.09
CA ILE A 12 -16.29 60.22 -52.74
C ILE A 12 -15.34 61.27 -52.12
N ARG A 13 -14.76 62.11 -52.97
CA ARG A 13 -13.90 63.23 -52.56
C ARG A 13 -14.47 64.54 -53.11
N ALA A 14 -14.31 65.62 -52.35
CA ALA A 14 -14.62 66.96 -52.82
C ALA A 14 -13.54 67.42 -53.81
N ASP A 15 -13.94 68.10 -54.87
CA ASP A 15 -13.01 68.72 -55.81
C ASP A 15 -12.24 69.85 -55.10
N VAL A 16 -10.94 69.92 -55.36
CA VAL A 16 -10.03 70.90 -54.76
C VAL A 16 -9.52 71.79 -55.88
N SER A 17 -10.27 72.85 -56.16
CA SER A 17 -9.93 73.85 -57.18
C SER A 17 -9.87 75.23 -56.55
N GLY A 18 -8.90 76.05 -56.98
CA GLY A 18 -8.67 77.40 -56.45
C GLY A 18 -7.68 77.48 -55.28
N LYS A 19 -7.57 78.67 -54.68
CA LYS A 19 -6.70 78.98 -53.53
C LYS A 19 -7.44 79.69 -52.39
N ASP A 20 -8.77 79.61 -52.41
CA ASP A 20 -9.65 80.28 -51.45
C ASP A 20 -10.04 79.33 -50.29
N GLU A 21 -10.88 79.85 -49.40
CA GLU A 21 -11.38 79.14 -48.22
C GLU A 21 -12.18 77.87 -48.60
N ILE A 22 -12.81 77.85 -49.78
CA ILE A 22 -13.55 76.69 -50.28
C ILE A 22 -12.58 75.57 -50.66
N ALA A 23 -11.47 75.89 -51.31
CA ALA A 23 -10.41 74.91 -51.61
C ALA A 23 -9.80 74.31 -50.33
N LEU A 24 -9.59 75.13 -49.29
CA LEU A 24 -9.09 74.67 -48.00
C LEU A 24 -10.08 73.75 -47.26
N LEU A 25 -11.38 74.08 -47.30
CA LEU A 25 -12.44 73.25 -46.73
C LEU A 25 -12.55 71.90 -47.44
N SER A 26 -12.51 71.88 -48.77
CA SER A 26 -12.51 70.63 -49.57
C SER A 26 -11.32 69.74 -49.21
N LYS A 27 -10.13 70.32 -48.98
CA LYS A 27 -8.94 69.58 -48.55
C LYS A 27 -9.11 68.95 -47.16
N SER A 28 -9.59 69.71 -46.19
CA SER A 28 -9.85 69.23 -44.82
C SER A 28 -10.93 68.14 -44.80
N PHE A 29 -11.99 68.30 -45.59
CA PHE A 29 -13.04 67.30 -45.75
C PHE A 29 -12.50 65.98 -46.30
N ASN A 30 -11.67 66.03 -47.35
CA ASN A 30 -11.03 64.84 -47.91
C ASN A 30 -10.09 64.15 -46.90
N GLY A 31 -9.38 64.92 -46.07
CA GLY A 31 -8.54 64.40 -44.99
C GLY A 31 -9.36 63.64 -43.93
N MET A 32 -10.47 64.22 -43.49
CA MET A 32 -11.41 63.56 -42.58
C MET A 32 -11.99 62.28 -43.20
N MET A 33 -12.35 62.30 -44.49
CA MET A 33 -12.88 61.12 -45.18
C MET A 33 -11.85 59.98 -45.28
N ASN A 34 -10.59 60.31 -45.55
CA ASN A 34 -9.49 59.33 -45.52
C ASN A 34 -9.30 58.72 -44.13
N HIS A 35 -9.44 59.51 -43.06
CA HIS A 35 -9.34 59.01 -41.70
C HIS A 35 -10.50 58.05 -41.37
N PHE A 36 -11.74 58.41 -41.72
CA PHE A 36 -12.89 57.51 -41.56
C PHE A 36 -12.73 56.20 -42.33
N GLN A 37 -12.30 56.26 -43.59
CA GLN A 37 -12.03 55.06 -44.37
C GLN A 37 -11.00 54.17 -43.68
N SER A 38 -9.90 54.75 -43.19
CA SER A 38 -8.86 54.01 -42.46
C SER A 38 -9.38 53.39 -41.16
N LEU A 39 -10.24 54.09 -40.43
CA LEU A 39 -10.88 53.57 -39.21
C LEU A 39 -11.81 52.39 -39.52
N ILE A 40 -12.61 52.47 -40.58
CA ILE A 40 -13.49 51.37 -41.01
C ILE A 40 -12.65 50.16 -41.46
N GLU A 41 -11.58 50.37 -42.22
CA GLU A 41 -10.67 49.28 -42.60
C GLU A 41 -10.01 48.62 -41.38
N ASN A 42 -9.59 49.41 -40.39
CA ASN A 42 -9.08 48.88 -39.11
C ASN A 42 -10.16 48.10 -38.34
N LEU A 43 -11.39 48.60 -38.31
CA LEU A 43 -12.50 47.94 -37.63
C LEU A 43 -12.82 46.59 -38.29
N VAL A 44 -12.90 46.55 -39.62
CA VAL A 44 -13.10 45.29 -40.37
C VAL A 44 -11.99 44.29 -40.05
N ARG A 45 -10.72 44.71 -40.06
CA ARG A 45 -9.60 43.85 -39.65
C ARG A 45 -9.74 43.34 -38.22
N ALA A 46 -10.09 44.21 -37.27
CA ALA A 46 -10.28 43.82 -35.87
C ALA A 46 -11.44 42.83 -35.71
N THR A 47 -12.55 43.00 -36.44
CA THR A 47 -13.67 42.06 -36.41
C THR A 47 -13.32 40.70 -36.98
N HIS A 48 -12.52 40.64 -38.05
CA HIS A 48 -12.02 39.37 -38.59
C HIS A 48 -11.08 38.67 -37.61
N GLN A 49 -10.17 39.41 -36.97
CA GLN A 49 -9.29 38.84 -35.95
C GLN A 49 -10.09 38.30 -34.76
N LEU A 50 -11.11 39.03 -34.30
CA LEU A 50 -11.99 38.60 -33.23
C LEU A 50 -12.75 37.31 -33.60
N ALA A 51 -13.26 37.22 -34.83
CA ALA A 51 -13.94 36.03 -35.32
C ALA A 51 -12.99 34.81 -35.33
N ALA A 52 -11.77 34.97 -35.84
CA ALA A 52 -10.77 33.90 -35.84
C ALA A 52 -10.42 33.44 -34.41
N SER A 53 -10.18 34.37 -33.49
CA SER A 53 -9.92 34.04 -32.09
C SER A 53 -11.11 33.36 -31.39
N ALA A 54 -12.34 33.70 -31.76
CA ALA A 54 -13.53 33.03 -31.25
C ALA A 54 -13.65 31.58 -31.76
N GLU A 55 -13.29 31.33 -33.02
CA GLU A 55 -13.23 29.98 -33.59
C GLU A 55 -12.15 29.12 -32.91
N GLU A 56 -10.95 29.68 -32.70
CA GLU A 56 -9.88 29.02 -31.94
C GLU A 56 -10.32 28.68 -30.51
N MET A 57 -10.97 29.64 -29.82
CA MET A 57 -11.48 29.42 -28.46
C MET A 57 -12.55 28.32 -28.42
N SER A 58 -13.41 28.23 -29.44
CA SER A 58 -14.41 27.17 -29.57
C SER A 58 -13.74 25.81 -29.73
N ALA A 59 -12.73 25.70 -30.60
CA ALA A 59 -11.96 24.47 -30.80
C ALA A 59 -11.22 24.04 -29.52
N ILE A 60 -10.58 24.97 -28.82
CA ILE A 60 -9.92 24.70 -27.53
C ILE A 60 -10.94 24.22 -26.49
N SER A 61 -12.12 24.86 -26.43
CA SER A 61 -13.17 24.47 -25.49
C SER A 61 -13.68 23.04 -25.75
N GLN A 62 -13.83 22.65 -27.02
CA GLN A 62 -14.18 21.28 -27.39
C GLN A 62 -13.09 20.28 -26.97
N GLN A 63 -11.81 20.62 -27.17
CA GLN A 63 -10.69 19.79 -26.73
C GLN A 63 -10.68 19.63 -25.20
N VAL A 64 -10.86 20.73 -24.45
CA VAL A 64 -10.93 20.70 -22.98
C VAL A 64 -12.09 19.82 -22.51
N SER A 65 -13.26 19.90 -23.16
CA SER A 65 -14.39 19.03 -22.84
C SER A 65 -14.07 17.55 -23.05
N GLY A 66 -13.37 17.21 -24.13
CA GLY A 66 -12.93 15.83 -24.39
C GLY A 66 -11.95 15.33 -23.33
N THR A 67 -10.93 16.12 -23.02
CA THR A 67 -9.96 15.79 -21.96
C THR A 67 -10.61 15.68 -20.59
N ALA A 68 -11.60 16.51 -20.27
CA ALA A 68 -12.34 16.42 -19.02
C ALA A 68 -13.10 15.09 -18.89
N GLN A 69 -13.69 14.60 -19.98
CA GLN A 69 -14.37 13.31 -20.02
C GLN A 69 -13.39 12.13 -19.85
N GLU A 70 -12.21 12.20 -20.47
CA GLU A 70 -11.16 11.20 -20.25
C GLU A 70 -10.67 11.19 -18.79
N GLN A 71 -10.51 12.37 -18.19
CA GLN A 71 -10.09 12.51 -16.79
C GLN A 71 -11.17 11.98 -15.82
N GLU A 72 -12.45 12.16 -16.13
CA GLU A 72 -13.56 11.55 -15.37
C GLU A 72 -13.47 10.01 -15.38
N GLN A 73 -13.23 9.43 -16.55
CA GLN A 73 -13.07 7.99 -16.70
C GLN A 73 -11.85 7.47 -15.92
N GLN A 74 -10.72 8.17 -16.02
CA GLN A 74 -9.52 7.84 -15.24
C GLN A 74 -9.79 7.92 -13.73
N THR A 75 -10.51 8.93 -13.27
CA THR A 75 -10.88 9.09 -11.86
C THR A 75 -11.73 7.93 -11.37
N THR A 76 -12.66 7.46 -12.19
CA THR A 76 -13.48 6.28 -11.86
C THR A 76 -12.63 5.02 -11.76
N MET A 77 -11.68 4.82 -12.68
CA MET A 77 -10.73 3.69 -12.59
C MET A 77 -9.85 3.75 -11.35
N ILE A 78 -9.38 4.94 -10.97
CA ILE A 78 -8.62 5.15 -9.73
C ILE A 78 -9.47 4.79 -8.51
N ALA A 79 -10.74 5.21 -8.47
CA ALA A 79 -11.65 4.85 -7.38
C ALA A 79 -11.86 3.33 -7.30
N THR A 80 -11.97 2.63 -8.43
CA THR A 80 -12.00 1.17 -8.47
C THR A 80 -10.71 0.55 -7.93
N ALA A 81 -9.54 1.06 -8.33
CA ALA A 81 -8.25 0.58 -7.85
C ALA A 81 -8.11 0.79 -6.33
N ILE A 82 -8.57 1.92 -5.79
CA ILE A 82 -8.59 2.19 -4.35
C ILE A 82 -9.47 1.17 -3.61
N ASN A 83 -10.63 0.82 -4.14
CA ASN A 83 -11.48 -0.23 -3.56
C ASN A 83 -10.77 -1.59 -3.55
N GLN A 84 -10.10 -1.96 -4.64
CA GLN A 84 -9.32 -3.20 -4.72
C GLN A 84 -8.14 -3.20 -3.74
N MET A 85 -7.42 -2.08 -3.63
CA MET A 85 -6.32 -1.92 -2.66
C MET A 85 -6.82 -2.02 -1.22
N THR A 86 -7.99 -1.45 -0.92
CA THR A 86 -8.60 -1.53 0.41
C THR A 86 -8.92 -2.98 0.78
N ALA A 87 -9.46 -3.75 -0.16
CA ALA A 87 -9.70 -5.18 0.04
C ALA A 87 -8.40 -5.95 0.29
N ALA A 88 -7.35 -5.69 -0.51
CA ALA A 88 -6.05 -6.33 -0.34
C ALA A 88 -5.41 -5.99 1.02
N ILE A 89 -5.51 -4.74 1.48
CA ILE A 89 -5.01 -4.32 2.80
C ILE A 89 -5.76 -5.06 3.92
N SER A 90 -7.09 -5.21 3.78
CA SER A 90 -7.89 -5.98 4.74
C SER A 90 -7.47 -7.46 4.80
N GLU A 91 -7.16 -8.06 3.65
CA GLU A 91 -6.66 -9.43 3.57
C GLU A 91 -5.29 -9.58 4.23
N VAL A 92 -4.36 -8.65 3.96
CA VAL A 92 -3.04 -8.62 4.60
C VAL A 92 -3.17 -8.48 6.13
N ALA A 93 -4.06 -7.61 6.61
CA ALA A 93 -4.32 -7.47 8.04
C ALA A 93 -4.88 -8.75 8.66
N SER A 94 -5.82 -9.42 8.00
CA SER A 94 -6.36 -10.71 8.45
C SER A 94 -5.27 -11.79 8.51
N ASN A 95 -4.42 -11.87 7.49
CA ASN A 95 -3.29 -12.81 7.46
C ASN A 95 -2.28 -12.53 8.57
N ALA A 96 -1.96 -11.27 8.85
CA ALA A 96 -1.10 -10.89 9.96
C ALA A 96 -1.69 -11.30 11.32
N GLN A 97 -3.00 -11.12 11.51
CA GLN A 97 -3.69 -11.55 12.72
C GLN A 97 -3.65 -13.07 12.90
N ASN A 98 -3.90 -13.83 11.83
CA ASN A 98 -3.82 -15.30 11.83
C ASN A 98 -2.40 -15.80 12.12
N ALA A 99 -1.38 -15.15 11.57
CA ALA A 99 0.02 -15.47 11.84
C ALA A 99 0.38 -15.20 13.31
N SER A 100 -0.06 -14.06 13.87
CA SER A 100 0.12 -13.74 15.29
C SER A 100 -0.52 -14.80 16.19
N TYR A 101 -1.76 -15.20 15.89
CA TYR A 101 -2.48 -16.23 16.65
C TYR A 101 -1.76 -17.59 16.58
N SER A 102 -1.28 -17.97 15.39
CA SER A 102 -0.52 -19.21 15.21
C SER A 102 0.80 -19.20 15.98
N ALA A 103 1.49 -18.06 16.02
CA ALA A 103 2.72 -17.90 16.80
C ALA A 103 2.46 -18.00 18.32
N GLU A 104 1.34 -17.44 18.80
CA GLU A 104 0.93 -17.55 20.19
C GLU A 104 0.63 -19.01 20.58
N GLN A 105 -0.10 -19.75 19.73
CA GLN A 105 -0.33 -21.18 19.94
C GLN A 105 0.97 -21.99 19.95
N ALA A 106 1.90 -21.71 19.03
CA ALA A 106 3.18 -22.38 18.98
C ALA A 106 4.00 -22.14 20.28
N ASN A 107 3.97 -20.91 20.79
CA ASN A 107 4.62 -20.56 22.06
C ASN A 107 4.00 -21.31 23.26
N GLU A 108 2.66 -21.44 23.31
CA GLU A 108 2.01 -22.26 24.34
C GLU A 108 2.40 -23.74 24.26
N LEU A 109 2.43 -24.30 23.04
CA LEU A 109 2.82 -25.69 22.81
C LEU A 109 4.28 -25.92 23.23
N ALA A 110 5.17 -24.99 22.91
CA ALA A 110 6.57 -25.05 23.32
C ALA A 110 6.71 -25.03 24.85
N LYS A 111 5.97 -24.18 25.57
CA LYS A 111 5.93 -24.15 27.04
C LYS A 111 5.43 -25.48 27.62
N LYS A 112 4.33 -26.02 27.10
CA LYS A 112 3.80 -27.34 27.50
C LYS A 112 4.83 -28.45 27.24
N GLY A 113 5.56 -28.38 26.12
CA GLY A 113 6.65 -29.30 25.80
C GLY A 113 7.81 -29.22 26.79
N GLN A 114 8.22 -28.00 27.16
CA GLN A 114 9.26 -27.77 28.17
C GLN A 114 8.87 -28.36 29.53
N ASP A 115 7.63 -28.16 29.97
CA ASP A 115 7.13 -28.73 31.22
C ASP A 115 7.14 -30.26 31.20
N ARG A 116 6.74 -30.88 30.07
CA ARG A 116 6.83 -32.33 29.90
C ARG A 116 8.27 -32.82 29.99
N SER A 117 9.20 -32.15 29.30
CA SER A 117 10.62 -32.50 29.35
C SER A 117 11.18 -32.42 30.77
N ARG A 118 10.83 -31.39 31.55
CA ARG A 118 11.23 -31.27 32.96
C ARG A 118 10.71 -32.42 33.81
N ARG A 119 9.44 -32.83 33.63
CA ARG A 119 8.88 -33.99 34.33
C ARG A 119 9.60 -35.28 33.97
N THR A 120 9.96 -35.46 32.70
CA THR A 120 10.74 -36.62 32.26
C THR A 120 12.11 -36.67 32.93
N VAL A 121 12.82 -35.54 33.00
CA VAL A 121 14.13 -35.47 33.71
C VAL A 121 13.96 -35.86 35.18
N SER A 122 12.98 -35.28 35.88
CA SER A 122 12.72 -35.61 37.29
C SER A 122 12.34 -37.08 37.52
N ALA A 123 11.59 -37.69 36.58
CA ALA A 123 11.28 -39.11 36.62
C ALA A 123 12.52 -39.99 36.43
N ILE A 124 13.44 -39.59 35.55
CA ILE A 124 14.72 -40.29 35.33
C ILE A 124 15.60 -40.20 36.59
N GLU A 125 15.68 -39.03 37.23
CA GLU A 125 16.40 -38.86 38.50
C GLU A 125 15.83 -39.75 39.61
N SER A 126 14.50 -39.80 39.73
CA SER A 126 13.81 -40.66 40.70
C SER A 126 14.04 -42.15 40.42
N LEU A 127 14.05 -42.54 39.15
CA LEU A 127 14.35 -43.91 38.73
C LEU A 127 15.80 -44.29 39.06
N ALA A 128 16.76 -43.40 38.79
CA ALA A 128 18.17 -43.63 39.13
C ALA A 128 18.36 -43.85 40.64
N GLN A 129 17.71 -43.03 41.47
CA GLN A 129 17.72 -43.20 42.93
C GLN A 129 17.10 -44.55 43.37
N SER A 130 16.01 -44.98 42.73
CA SER A 130 15.37 -46.26 43.01
C SER A 130 16.26 -47.45 42.63
N ILE A 131 17.01 -47.34 41.54
CA ILE A 131 18.00 -48.34 41.11
C ILE A 131 19.15 -48.42 42.12
N GLU A 132 19.65 -47.28 42.60
CA GLU A 132 20.72 -47.24 43.61
C GLU A 132 20.28 -47.90 44.93
N GLN A 133 19.06 -47.61 45.39
CA GLN A 133 18.48 -48.27 46.57
C GLN A 133 18.33 -49.78 46.39
N SER A 134 17.91 -50.22 45.20
CA SER A 134 17.78 -51.66 44.88
C SER A 134 19.14 -52.35 44.90
N ALA A 135 20.19 -51.71 44.38
CA ALA A 135 21.55 -52.24 44.43
C ALA A 135 22.06 -52.42 45.87
N VAL A 136 21.76 -51.46 46.76
CA VAL A 136 22.08 -51.57 48.20
C VAL A 136 21.36 -52.77 48.84
N GLN A 137 20.07 -52.96 48.55
CA GLN A 137 19.31 -54.10 49.08
C GLN A 137 19.83 -55.45 48.58
N ILE A 138 20.19 -55.53 47.29
CA ILE A 138 20.79 -56.74 46.71
C ILE A 138 22.13 -57.06 47.39
N SER A 139 22.97 -56.04 47.62
CA SER A 139 24.25 -56.23 48.33
C SER A 139 24.05 -56.71 49.77
N ALA A 140 23.04 -56.20 50.48
CA ALA A 140 22.71 -56.65 51.83
C ALA A 140 22.18 -58.11 51.84
N LEU A 141 21.39 -58.48 50.83
CA LEU A 141 20.91 -59.86 50.66
C LEU A 141 22.06 -60.83 50.36
N ASP A 142 23.03 -60.41 49.55
CA ASP A 142 24.25 -61.19 49.28
C ASP A 142 25.04 -61.46 50.58
N GLU A 143 25.26 -60.42 51.41
CA GLU A 143 25.93 -60.57 52.70
C GLU A 143 25.16 -61.52 53.65
N GLN A 144 23.83 -61.38 53.71
CA GLN A 144 23.00 -62.30 54.51
C GLN A 144 23.09 -63.74 54.00
N THR A 145 23.15 -63.94 52.69
CA THR A 145 23.27 -65.27 52.08
C THR A 145 24.63 -65.90 52.42
N GLN A 146 25.72 -65.13 52.36
CA GLN A 146 27.05 -65.60 52.76
C GLN A 146 27.09 -66.03 54.23
N ARG A 147 26.48 -65.26 55.14
CA ARG A 147 26.37 -65.65 56.56
C ARG A 147 25.59 -66.95 56.75
N ILE A 148 24.55 -67.19 55.95
CA ILE A 148 23.80 -68.45 56.00
C ILE A 148 24.69 -69.61 55.55
N THR A 149 25.49 -69.43 54.49
CA THR A 149 26.46 -70.44 54.04
C THR A 149 27.48 -70.77 55.12
N GLU A 150 28.05 -69.76 55.80
CA GLU A 150 28.97 -70.00 56.93
C GLU A 150 28.33 -70.82 58.06
N VAL A 151 27.07 -70.55 58.40
CA VAL A 151 26.34 -71.33 59.40
C VAL A 151 26.10 -72.76 58.91
N LEU A 152 25.78 -72.95 57.63
CA LEU A 152 25.60 -74.26 57.03
C LEU A 152 26.89 -75.09 57.07
N ASP A 153 28.04 -74.46 56.77
CA ASP A 153 29.36 -75.09 56.85
C ASP A 153 29.69 -75.54 58.29
N VAL A 154 29.31 -74.75 59.31
CA VAL A 154 29.43 -75.15 60.72
C VAL A 154 28.53 -76.36 61.05
N ILE A 155 27.31 -76.41 60.49
CA ILE A 155 26.39 -77.54 60.69
C ILE A 155 26.95 -78.81 60.04
N GLU A 156 27.51 -78.73 58.83
CA GLU A 156 28.17 -79.88 58.17
C GLU A 156 29.47 -80.31 58.86
N ALA A 157 30.20 -79.38 59.48
CA ALA A 157 31.41 -79.66 60.25
C ALA A 157 31.15 -80.33 61.61
N LEU A 158 29.88 -80.40 62.07
CA LEU A 158 29.54 -81.20 63.25
C LEU A 158 29.75 -82.69 62.91
N PRO A 159 30.64 -83.40 63.63
CA PRO A 159 30.85 -84.80 63.35
C PRO A 159 29.56 -85.57 63.67
N ASN A 160 29.05 -86.29 62.67
CA ASN A 160 28.07 -87.36 62.85
C ASN A 160 28.71 -88.45 63.73
N LYS A 161 28.83 -88.19 65.03
CA LYS A 161 29.33 -89.14 66.02
C LYS A 161 28.20 -90.13 66.31
N PRO A 162 28.34 -91.42 65.96
CA PRO A 162 27.39 -92.43 66.40
C PRO A 162 27.46 -92.50 67.94
N ILE A 163 26.34 -92.22 68.58
CA ILE A 163 26.19 -92.27 70.03
C ILE A 163 26.26 -93.75 70.45
N TYR A 164 27.38 -94.15 71.06
CA TYR A 164 27.46 -95.40 71.81
C TYR A 164 27.33 -95.09 73.30
N TRP A 165 26.22 -95.52 73.90
CA TRP A 165 25.98 -95.50 75.33
C TRP A 165 26.75 -96.64 76.01
N ARG A 166 27.56 -96.33 77.02
CA ARG A 166 27.83 -97.18 78.18
C ARG A 166 28.53 -96.41 79.29
#